data_AF-A0A972KSM4-F1
#
_entry.id   AF-A0A972KSM4-F1
#
_cell.length_a   1.000
_cell.length_b   1.000
_cell.length_c   1.000
_cell.angle_alpha   90.00
_cell.angle_beta   90.00
_cell.angle_gamma   90.00
#
_symmetry.space_group_name_H-M   'P 1'
#
loop_
_entity.id
_entity.type
_entity.pdbx_description
1 polymer ?
#
loop_
_entity_poly.entity_id
_entity_poly.type
_entity_poly.pdbx_seq_one_letter_code
_entity_poly.pdbx_strand_id
1 'polypeptide(L)'
;WQYFGWPLPNTFYAKHGNELIHWTGYPVITDFFWQWTAMFVLFFLVLLRSAKWERLQISALLIPAVIFPWLYLFIEQMQNIGLRFQYPVLPIYLLLFAILSERLVSRPVAVSKKSFLILLGVSYVIFLVAWAAPLEEANRIKIDTSRAVAVTAVLAFVLIGSTDRIRRFRRPAQSFLFLTASLLLAFDAHSVIEKMDHAVYDNRVQIGKALRPFADRGYTMLTTETGWLPYFSRWRSVDAFGLYDVHVAHHGLNESYMREIDPELIVFHVYSNRYRAEWARNDPRWNEMTQKLFFFAEKNDYALAARVGWPHDCFWYYVKKSCPDASRIISVIANQEGIHYTVPGD
;
A
#
# COMPACT_ATOMS: atom_id res chain seq x y z
N TRP A 1 19.76 21.24 7.46
CA TRP A 1 19.96 22.23 6.38
C TRP A 1 21.11 21.84 5.46
N GLN A 2 22.35 21.64 5.93
CA GLN A 2 23.48 21.27 5.04
C GLN A 2 23.32 19.95 4.25
N TYR A 3 22.62 18.94 4.79
CA TYR A 3 22.48 17.63 4.12
C TYR A 3 21.51 17.65 2.92
N PHE A 4 20.38 18.34 3.03
CA PHE A 4 19.35 18.40 1.97
C PHE A 4 19.38 19.71 1.17
N GLY A 5 20.14 20.71 1.60
CA GLY A 5 20.02 22.09 1.12
C GLY A 5 18.80 22.85 1.64
N TRP A 6 17.92 22.17 2.38
CA TRP A 6 16.61 22.68 2.85
C TRP A 6 16.35 22.28 4.33
N PRO A 7 15.34 22.90 4.99
CA PRO A 7 14.97 22.56 6.36
C PRO A 7 14.52 21.10 6.54
N LEU A 8 13.78 20.58 5.57
CA LEU A 8 13.21 19.23 5.57
C LEU A 8 13.68 18.43 4.36
N PRO A 9 13.55 17.08 4.37
CA PRO A 9 13.75 16.26 3.18
C PRO A 9 12.76 16.62 2.05
N ASN A 10 13.17 16.42 0.79
CA ASN A 10 12.32 16.66 -0.40
C ASN A 10 10.93 16.03 -0.33
N THR A 11 10.80 14.87 0.31
CA THR A 11 9.49 14.22 0.50
C THR A 11 8.49 15.10 1.25
N PHE A 12 8.95 15.98 2.15
CA PHE A 12 8.05 16.92 2.82
C PHE A 12 7.55 18.03 1.91
N TYR A 13 8.30 18.37 0.85
CA TYR A 13 7.96 19.37 -0.17
C TYR A 13 7.18 18.76 -1.35
N ALA A 14 7.47 17.51 -1.68
CA ALA A 14 6.77 16.79 -2.74
C ALA A 14 5.43 16.18 -2.30
N LYS A 15 5.20 16.02 -0.99
CA LYS A 15 4.00 15.35 -0.44
C LYS A 15 3.14 16.25 0.44
N HIS A 16 3.28 17.56 0.32
CA HIS A 16 2.32 18.49 0.88
C HIS A 16 1.47 19.06 -0.24
N GLY A 17 0.17 19.10 0.00
CA GLY A 17 -0.73 19.96 -0.75
C GLY A 17 -0.62 21.38 -0.19
N ASN A 18 -1.53 22.24 -0.64
CA ASN A 18 -1.76 23.54 0.00
C ASN A 18 -2.53 23.41 1.33
N GLU A 19 -2.77 22.17 1.79
CA GLU A 19 -3.59 21.85 2.95
C GLU A 19 -2.74 21.24 4.07
N LEU A 20 -3.03 21.59 5.32
CA LEU A 20 -2.38 20.99 6.49
C LEU A 20 -2.83 19.55 6.73
N ILE A 21 -4.09 19.22 6.39
CA ILE A 21 -4.71 17.91 6.61
C ILE A 21 -5.21 17.39 5.27
N HIS A 22 -4.65 16.26 4.84
CA HIS A 22 -5.03 15.56 3.62
C HIS A 22 -6.23 14.65 3.89
N TRP A 23 -7.45 15.19 3.77
CA TRP A 23 -8.69 14.43 3.97
C TRP A 23 -8.86 13.26 3.01
N THR A 24 -8.17 13.29 1.86
CA THR A 24 -8.09 12.15 0.93
C THR A 24 -7.46 10.91 1.58
N GLY A 25 -6.63 11.08 2.62
CA GLY A 25 -6.07 9.98 3.40
C GLY A 25 -7.01 9.40 4.45
N TYR A 26 -8.12 10.08 4.77
CA TYR A 26 -9.06 9.64 5.81
C TYR A 26 -9.66 8.26 5.51
N PRO A 27 -10.23 7.99 4.31
CA PRO A 27 -10.75 6.67 3.98
C PRO A 27 -9.69 5.57 4.11
N VAL A 28 -8.45 5.85 3.70
CA VAL A 28 -7.33 4.89 3.77
C VAL A 28 -7.00 4.51 5.22
N ILE A 29 -6.97 5.51 6.11
CA ILE A 29 -6.69 5.29 7.53
C ILE A 29 -7.88 4.63 8.23
N THR A 30 -9.12 5.02 7.92
CA THR A 30 -10.30 4.35 8.47
C THR A 30 -10.40 2.91 7.99
N ASP A 31 -10.08 2.65 6.72
CA ASP A 31 -10.04 1.30 6.16
C ASP A 31 -9.02 0.48 6.92
N PHE A 32 -7.82 1.02 7.19
CA PHE A 32 -6.83 0.38 8.05
C PHE A 32 -7.41 0.00 9.40
N PHE A 33 -8.00 0.94 10.15
CA PHE A 33 -8.62 0.64 11.44
C PHE A 33 -9.76 -0.39 11.32
N TRP A 34 -10.53 -0.32 10.23
CA TRP A 34 -11.60 -1.26 9.95
C TRP A 34 -11.07 -2.70 9.87
N GLN A 35 -9.95 -2.91 9.18
CA GLN A 35 -9.28 -4.23 9.06
C GLN A 35 -8.89 -4.80 10.42
N TRP A 36 -8.60 -3.92 11.39
CA TRP A 36 -8.13 -4.28 12.71
C TRP A 36 -9.19 -4.13 13.81
N THR A 37 -10.45 -3.78 13.47
CA THR A 37 -11.55 -3.53 14.44
C THR A 37 -11.73 -4.68 15.42
N ALA A 38 -11.64 -5.91 14.93
CA ALA A 38 -11.67 -7.14 15.72
C ALA A 38 -10.71 -7.09 16.92
N MET A 39 -9.46 -6.70 16.64
CA MET A 39 -8.41 -6.62 17.64
C MET A 39 -8.68 -5.48 18.61
N PHE A 40 -9.14 -4.32 18.13
CA PHE A 40 -9.49 -3.20 19.02
C PHE A 40 -10.62 -3.53 19.99
N VAL A 41 -11.65 -4.26 19.54
CA VAL A 41 -12.72 -4.72 20.43
C VAL A 41 -12.16 -5.65 21.51
N LEU A 42 -11.29 -6.58 21.15
CA LEU A 42 -10.63 -7.46 22.11
C LEU A 42 -9.74 -6.68 23.09
N PHE A 43 -8.98 -5.70 22.59
CA PHE A 43 -8.14 -4.83 23.39
C PHE A 43 -8.96 -4.07 24.42
N PHE A 44 -10.09 -3.48 23.99
CA PHE A 44 -11.00 -2.74 24.85
C PHE A 44 -11.63 -3.63 25.93
N LEU A 45 -12.12 -4.82 25.56
CA LEU A 45 -12.72 -5.77 26.50
C LEU A 45 -11.74 -6.24 27.58
N VAL A 46 -10.46 -6.44 27.22
CA VAL A 46 -9.44 -6.78 28.21
C VAL A 46 -9.06 -5.56 29.04
N LEU A 47 -8.89 -4.39 28.42
CA LEU A 47 -8.58 -3.14 29.14
C LEU A 47 -9.61 -2.85 30.23
N LEU A 48 -10.91 -3.06 29.99
CA LEU A 48 -11.96 -2.89 31.00
C LEU A 48 -11.82 -3.81 32.21
N ARG A 49 -11.13 -4.94 32.06
CA ARG A 49 -10.97 -5.99 33.10
C ARG A 49 -9.58 -6.04 33.72
N SER A 50 -8.62 -5.37 33.10
CA SER A 50 -7.23 -5.35 33.54
C SER A 50 -7.06 -4.57 34.84
N ALA A 51 -6.10 -4.99 35.67
CA ALA A 51 -5.69 -4.23 36.84
C ALA A 51 -5.18 -2.83 36.43
N LYS A 52 -5.15 -1.86 37.35
CA LYS A 52 -4.72 -0.47 37.04
C LYS A 52 -3.37 -0.41 36.31
N TRP A 53 -2.37 -1.17 36.76
CA TRP A 53 -1.05 -1.22 36.14
C TRP A 53 -1.05 -1.88 34.76
N GLU A 54 -1.81 -2.97 34.60
CA GLU A 54 -1.97 -3.64 33.31
C GLU A 54 -2.67 -2.72 32.29
N ARG A 55 -3.69 -1.96 32.72
CA ARG A 55 -4.35 -0.95 31.89
C ARG A 55 -3.36 0.10 31.41
N LEU A 56 -2.50 0.60 32.29
CA LEU A 56 -1.48 1.58 31.92
C LEU A 56 -0.52 1.03 30.87
N GLN A 57 -0.05 -0.21 31.02
CA GLN A 57 0.84 -0.87 30.04
C GLN A 57 0.17 -1.06 28.68
N ILE A 58 -1.07 -1.57 28.67
CA ILE A 58 -1.83 -1.77 27.43
C ILE A 58 -2.11 -0.41 26.77
N SER A 59 -2.51 0.60 27.53
CA SER A 59 -2.71 1.96 27.01
C SER A 59 -1.44 2.58 26.45
N ALA A 60 -0.29 2.39 27.12
CA ALA A 60 0.99 2.91 26.65
C ALA A 60 1.41 2.34 25.29
N LEU A 61 1.00 1.11 24.96
CA LEU A 61 1.21 0.50 23.65
C LEU A 61 0.11 0.86 22.64
N LEU A 62 -1.15 0.88 23.08
CA LEU A 62 -2.30 1.11 22.22
C LEU A 62 -2.39 2.55 21.72
N ILE A 63 -2.09 3.53 22.58
CA ILE A 63 -2.20 4.96 22.24
C ILE A 63 -1.30 5.31 21.05
N PRO A 64 0.01 4.99 21.03
CA PRO A 64 0.84 5.23 19.85
C PRO A 64 0.36 4.47 18.62
N ALA A 65 -0.09 3.23 18.77
CA ALA A 65 -0.56 2.41 17.65
C ALA A 65 -1.83 2.99 17.00
N VAL A 66 -2.68 3.66 17.78
CA VAL A 66 -3.86 4.39 17.27
C VAL A 66 -3.48 5.77 16.74
N ILE A 67 -2.66 6.55 17.44
CA ILE A 67 -2.34 7.93 17.03
C ILE A 67 -1.47 7.93 15.76
N PHE A 68 -0.51 7.02 15.65
CA PHE A 68 0.48 7.04 14.56
C PHE A 68 -0.14 6.95 13.15
N PRO A 69 -1.10 6.03 12.85
CA PRO A 69 -1.80 6.04 11.57
C PRO A 69 -2.53 7.35 11.29
N TRP A 70 -3.08 8.03 12.29
CA TRP A 70 -3.75 9.33 12.11
C TRP A 70 -2.77 10.47 11.81
N LEU A 71 -1.52 10.39 12.26
CA LEU A 71 -0.49 11.37 11.89
C LEU A 71 -0.21 11.36 10.38
N TYR A 72 -0.54 10.29 9.67
CA TYR A 72 -0.46 10.25 8.21
C TYR A 72 -1.54 11.08 7.51
N LEU A 73 -2.53 11.64 8.21
CA LEU A 73 -3.37 12.69 7.63
C LEU A 73 -2.57 13.97 7.30
N PHE A 74 -1.41 14.18 7.93
CA PHE A 74 -0.52 15.30 7.63
C PHE A 74 0.43 15.02 6.46
N ILE A 75 0.29 13.86 5.81
CA ILE A 75 1.17 13.43 4.70
C ILE A 75 0.29 12.91 3.57
N GLU A 76 0.62 13.31 2.35
CA GLU A 76 -0.05 12.79 1.17
C GLU A 76 0.10 11.26 1.01
N GLN A 77 -1.03 10.57 0.82
CA GLN A 77 -1.13 9.11 0.81
C GLN A 77 -0.89 8.47 -0.57
N MET A 78 -0.51 9.23 -1.61
CA MET A 78 -0.30 8.73 -2.98
C MET A 78 0.63 7.51 -3.05
N GLN A 79 1.60 7.47 -2.14
CA GLN A 79 2.58 6.41 -2.04
C GLN A 79 2.25 5.37 -0.98
N ASN A 80 1.08 5.40 -0.36
CA ASN A 80 0.69 4.45 0.66
C ASN A 80 0.12 3.14 0.07
N ILE A 81 0.81 2.62 -0.96
CA ILE A 81 0.42 1.37 -1.62
C ILE A 81 0.43 0.25 -0.56
N GLY A 82 -0.69 -0.46 -0.45
CA GLY A 82 -0.85 -1.57 0.49
C GLY A 82 -0.84 -1.16 1.96
N LEU A 83 -1.13 0.10 2.31
CA LEU A 83 -1.10 0.61 3.70
C LEU A 83 0.29 0.55 4.35
N ARG A 84 1.35 0.57 3.53
CA ARG A 84 2.74 0.45 4.00
C ARG A 84 3.17 1.52 5.01
N PHE A 85 2.51 2.67 5.02
CA PHE A 85 2.76 3.72 6.00
C PHE A 85 2.25 3.36 7.39
N GLN A 86 1.23 2.52 7.49
CA GLN A 86 0.66 2.06 8.76
C GLN A 86 1.32 0.76 9.25
N TYR A 87 2.09 0.05 8.42
CA TYR A 87 2.77 -1.20 8.81
C TYR A 87 3.66 -1.10 10.07
N PRO A 88 4.32 0.04 10.39
CA PRO A 88 5.09 0.16 11.62
C PRO A 88 4.31 -0.10 12.91
N VAL A 89 2.96 -0.01 12.91
CA VAL A 89 2.16 -0.36 14.11
C VAL A 89 1.85 -1.84 14.23
N LEU A 90 2.06 -2.63 13.18
CA LEU A 90 1.76 -4.06 13.18
C LEU A 90 2.52 -4.83 14.27
N PRO A 91 3.84 -4.63 14.49
CA PRO A 91 4.55 -5.26 15.61
C PRO A 91 3.95 -4.93 16.98
N ILE A 92 3.41 -3.72 17.16
CA ILE A 92 2.75 -3.31 18.41
C ILE A 92 1.44 -4.06 18.59
N TYR A 93 0.65 -4.22 17.52
CA TYR A 93 -0.57 -5.03 17.57
C TYR A 93 -0.30 -6.50 17.85
N LEU A 94 0.76 -7.07 17.26
CA LEU A 94 1.16 -8.45 17.53
C LEU A 94 1.62 -8.64 18.97
N LEU A 95 2.42 -7.70 19.51
CA LEU A 95 2.83 -7.72 20.91
C LEU A 95 1.64 -7.61 21.87
N LEU A 96 0.74 -6.65 21.60
CA LEU A 96 -0.51 -6.52 22.34
C LEU A 96 -1.33 -7.80 22.29
N PHE A 97 -1.48 -8.38 21.10
CA PHE A 97 -2.20 -9.64 20.93
C PHE A 97 -1.58 -10.79 21.74
N ALA A 98 -0.25 -10.90 21.77
CA ALA A 98 0.44 -11.93 22.54
C ALA A 98 0.20 -11.77 24.06
N ILE A 99 0.38 -10.55 24.59
CA ILE A 99 0.13 -10.23 26.00
C ILE A 99 -1.31 -10.58 26.36
N LEU A 100 -2.27 -10.19 25.52
CA LEU A 100 -3.68 -10.40 25.79
C LEU A 100 -4.08 -11.87 25.70
N SER A 101 -3.50 -12.61 24.75
CA SER A 101 -3.71 -14.05 24.61
C SER A 101 -3.25 -14.79 25.86
N GLU A 102 -2.08 -14.46 26.40
CA GLU A 102 -1.58 -15.01 27.68
C GLU A 102 -2.54 -14.71 28.84
N ARG A 103 -3.07 -13.48 28.90
CA ARG A 103 -4.01 -13.05 29.95
C ARG A 103 -5.36 -13.76 29.85
N LEU A 104 -5.90 -13.90 28.65
CA LEU A 104 -7.17 -14.61 28.42
C LEU A 104 -7.04 -16.09 28.78
N VAL A 105 -5.88 -16.70 28.54
CA VAL A 105 -5.60 -18.10 28.92
C VAL A 105 -5.45 -18.23 30.44
N SER A 106 -4.76 -17.29 31.09
CA SER A 106 -4.50 -17.35 32.54
C SER A 106 -5.69 -16.91 33.42
N ARG A 107 -6.58 -16.05 32.90
CA ARG A 107 -7.78 -15.55 33.60
C ARG A 107 -9.03 -15.75 32.74
N PRO A 108 -9.52 -17.00 32.62
CA PRO A 108 -10.69 -17.31 31.81
C PRO A 108 -11.92 -16.55 32.33
N VAL A 109 -12.62 -15.88 31.42
CA VAL A 109 -13.84 -15.11 31.75
C VAL A 109 -14.99 -16.10 31.91
N ALA A 110 -15.68 -16.11 33.05
CA ALA A 110 -16.94 -16.85 33.19
C ALA A 110 -18.01 -16.18 32.32
N VAL A 111 -18.57 -16.88 31.33
CA VAL A 111 -19.62 -16.35 30.47
C VAL A 111 -20.80 -17.31 30.50
N SER A 112 -22.00 -16.76 30.68
CA SER A 112 -23.20 -17.57 30.72
C SER A 112 -23.42 -18.27 29.37
N LYS A 113 -23.99 -19.49 29.39
CA LYS A 113 -24.37 -20.23 28.17
C LYS A 113 -25.25 -19.38 27.25
N LYS A 114 -26.13 -18.54 27.82
CA LYS A 114 -27.01 -17.62 27.07
C LYS A 114 -26.19 -16.56 26.34
N SER A 115 -25.25 -15.91 27.02
CA SER A 115 -24.37 -14.91 26.42
C SER A 115 -23.47 -15.51 25.33
N PHE A 116 -23.00 -16.75 25.52
CA PHE A 116 -22.24 -17.47 24.49
C PHE A 116 -23.07 -17.71 23.22
N LEU A 117 -24.28 -18.24 23.37
CA LEU A 117 -25.16 -18.51 22.22
C LEU A 117 -25.58 -17.23 21.50
N ILE A 118 -25.80 -16.13 22.23
CA ILE A 118 -26.06 -14.81 21.63
C ILE A 118 -24.85 -14.34 20.83
N LEU A 119 -23.64 -14.42 21.39
CA LEU A 119 -22.42 -14.00 20.69
C LEU A 119 -22.16 -14.85 19.44
N LEU A 120 -22.35 -16.17 19.53
CA LEU A 120 -22.23 -17.08 18.38
C LEU A 120 -23.28 -16.78 17.31
N GLY A 121 -24.53 -16.55 17.71
CA GLY A 121 -25.64 -16.23 16.79
C GLY A 121 -25.43 -14.89 16.09
N VAL A 122 -25.08 -13.83 16.83
CA VAL A 122 -24.76 -12.51 16.25
C VAL A 122 -23.59 -12.61 15.28
N SER A 123 -22.54 -13.31 15.67
CA SER A 123 -21.36 -13.54 14.84
C SER A 123 -21.68 -14.29 13.54
N TYR A 124 -22.52 -15.33 13.62
CA TYR A 124 -22.98 -16.09 12.45
C TYR A 124 -23.88 -15.26 11.51
N VAL A 125 -24.75 -14.42 12.06
CA VAL A 125 -25.57 -13.48 11.27
C VAL A 125 -24.69 -12.46 10.54
N ILE A 126 -23.69 -11.89 11.22
CA ILE A 126 -22.72 -10.98 10.58
C ILE A 126 -21.99 -11.69 9.42
N PHE A 127 -21.56 -12.93 9.64
CA PHE A 127 -20.94 -13.75 8.58
C PHE A 127 -21.87 -13.96 7.38
N LEU A 128 -23.13 -14.33 7.60
CA LEU A 128 -24.10 -14.56 6.54
C LEU A 128 -24.46 -13.28 5.77
N VAL A 129 -24.62 -12.16 6.46
CA VAL A 129 -24.90 -10.85 5.84
C VAL A 129 -23.73 -10.42 4.95
N ALA A 130 -22.49 -10.61 5.42
CA ALA A 130 -21.32 -10.37 4.60
C ALA A 130 -21.23 -11.35 3.42
N TRP A 131 -21.48 -12.65 3.63
CA TRP A 131 -21.43 -13.64 2.54
C TRP A 131 -22.44 -13.39 1.40
N ALA A 132 -23.63 -12.87 1.72
CA ALA A 132 -24.73 -12.71 0.77
C ALA A 132 -24.65 -11.45 -0.12
N ALA A 133 -23.62 -10.62 0.03
CA ALA A 133 -23.53 -9.36 -0.71
C ALA A 133 -23.10 -9.54 -2.18
N PRO A 134 -23.54 -8.66 -3.12
CA PRO A 134 -23.35 -8.81 -4.57
C PRO A 134 -21.89 -8.88 -5.01
N LEU A 135 -21.56 -9.59 -6.10
CA LEU A 135 -20.17 -9.92 -6.54
C LEU A 135 -19.19 -8.73 -6.70
N GLU A 136 -19.63 -7.55 -7.12
CA GLU A 136 -18.79 -6.34 -7.18
C GLU A 136 -18.46 -5.80 -5.78
N GLU A 137 -19.38 -5.95 -4.84
CA GLU A 137 -19.22 -5.71 -3.41
C GLU A 137 -18.53 -6.90 -2.71
N ALA A 138 -18.66 -8.12 -3.24
CA ALA A 138 -18.15 -9.35 -2.67
C ALA A 138 -16.63 -9.45 -2.68
N ASN A 139 -15.91 -8.72 -3.54
CA ASN A 139 -14.45 -8.64 -3.43
C ASN A 139 -14.00 -7.72 -2.28
N ARG A 140 -14.78 -6.69 -1.92
CA ARG A 140 -14.58 -5.95 -0.67
C ARG A 140 -15.06 -6.76 0.54
N ILE A 141 -16.15 -7.52 0.38
CA ILE A 141 -16.83 -8.20 1.48
C ILE A 141 -16.28 -9.62 1.76
N LYS A 142 -15.61 -10.29 0.81
CA LYS A 142 -14.84 -11.53 1.04
C LYS A 142 -13.72 -11.34 2.07
N ILE A 143 -13.10 -10.17 2.06
CA ILE A 143 -12.08 -9.78 3.03
C ILE A 143 -12.74 -9.49 4.39
N ASP A 144 -13.94 -8.92 4.41
CA ASP A 144 -14.68 -8.69 5.66
C ASP A 144 -15.33 -9.96 6.24
N THR A 145 -15.60 -10.99 5.43
CA THR A 145 -16.12 -12.29 5.92
C THR A 145 -15.05 -13.12 6.61
N SER A 146 -13.81 -13.18 6.09
CA SER A 146 -12.70 -13.85 6.78
C SER A 146 -12.40 -13.17 8.12
N ARG A 147 -12.51 -11.83 8.16
CA ARG A 147 -12.38 -11.02 9.39
C ARG A 147 -13.51 -11.28 10.39
N ALA A 148 -14.76 -11.33 9.93
CA ALA A 148 -15.91 -11.68 10.78
C ALA A 148 -15.75 -13.10 11.37
N VAL A 149 -15.29 -14.08 10.58
CA VAL A 149 -15.00 -15.44 11.07
C VAL A 149 -13.87 -15.44 12.09
N ALA A 150 -12.80 -14.66 11.88
CA ALA A 150 -11.71 -14.53 12.86
C ALA A 150 -12.19 -13.93 14.19
N VAL A 151 -12.99 -12.86 14.14
CA VAL A 151 -13.63 -12.26 15.33
C VAL A 151 -14.50 -13.31 16.03
N THR A 152 -15.32 -14.02 15.28
CA THR A 152 -16.22 -15.08 15.78
C THR A 152 -15.44 -16.19 16.47
N ALA A 153 -14.35 -16.64 15.87
CA ALA A 153 -13.49 -17.69 16.40
C ALA A 153 -12.78 -17.24 17.69
N VAL A 154 -12.30 -16.00 17.75
CA VAL A 154 -11.68 -15.46 18.98
C VAL A 154 -12.72 -15.22 20.08
N LEU A 155 -13.91 -14.74 19.74
CA LEU A 155 -15.01 -14.65 20.70
C LEU A 155 -15.39 -16.04 21.21
N ALA A 156 -15.56 -17.03 20.32
CA ALA A 156 -15.81 -18.41 20.71
C ALA A 156 -14.69 -18.97 21.60
N PHE A 157 -13.42 -18.64 21.36
CA PHE A 157 -12.28 -19.00 22.21
C PHE A 157 -12.38 -18.45 23.63
N VAL A 158 -12.64 -17.15 23.77
CA VAL A 158 -12.82 -16.50 25.08
C VAL A 158 -13.98 -17.14 25.85
N LEU A 159 -15.00 -17.58 25.12
CA LEU A 159 -16.24 -18.09 25.71
C LEU A 159 -16.17 -19.59 26.06
N ILE A 160 -15.49 -20.42 25.27
CA ILE A 160 -15.28 -21.86 25.55
C ILE A 160 -14.41 -22.06 26.78
N GLY A 161 -13.48 -21.13 27.05
CA GLY A 161 -12.65 -21.13 28.26
C GLY A 161 -13.42 -20.99 29.57
N SER A 162 -14.72 -20.66 29.53
CA SER A 162 -15.49 -20.20 30.69
C SER A 162 -16.25 -21.25 31.51
N THR A 163 -16.29 -22.52 31.07
CA THR A 163 -17.10 -23.55 31.71
C THR A 163 -16.25 -24.53 32.53
N ASP A 164 -16.50 -24.61 33.84
CA ASP A 164 -15.72 -25.43 34.78
C ASP A 164 -15.76 -26.95 34.50
N ARG A 165 -16.75 -27.42 33.73
CA ARG A 165 -16.93 -28.86 33.42
C ARG A 165 -15.93 -29.41 32.39
N ILE A 166 -15.17 -28.58 31.68
CA ILE A 166 -14.31 -29.01 30.57
C ILE A 166 -12.82 -28.69 30.85
N ARG A 167 -12.33 -29.01 32.04
CA ARG A 167 -10.90 -28.81 32.38
C ARG A 167 -9.94 -29.67 31.54
N ARG A 168 -10.35 -30.89 31.12
CA ARG A 168 -9.47 -31.82 30.36
C ARG A 168 -9.25 -31.44 28.90
N PHE A 169 -10.19 -30.76 28.24
CA PHE A 169 -10.06 -30.37 26.82
C PHE A 169 -9.64 -28.91 26.61
N ARG A 170 -9.31 -28.19 27.69
CA ARG A 170 -8.99 -26.76 27.66
C ARG A 170 -7.76 -26.45 26.80
N ARG A 171 -6.66 -27.19 26.97
CA ARG A 171 -5.42 -26.94 26.23
C ARG A 171 -5.54 -27.29 24.72
N PRO A 172 -6.08 -28.47 24.32
CA PRO A 172 -6.23 -28.79 22.90
C PRO A 172 -7.16 -27.83 22.14
N ALA A 173 -8.29 -27.45 22.73
CA ALA A 173 -9.22 -26.50 22.12
C ALA A 173 -8.61 -25.09 22.00
N GLN A 174 -7.83 -24.67 23.00
CA GLN A 174 -7.13 -23.39 22.96
C GLN A 174 -6.03 -23.39 21.88
N SER A 175 -5.25 -24.45 21.76
CA SER A 175 -4.25 -24.61 20.70
C SER A 175 -4.89 -24.66 19.32
N PHE A 176 -6.04 -25.34 19.15
CA PHE A 176 -6.76 -25.43 17.88
C PHE A 176 -7.29 -24.06 17.42
N LEU A 177 -7.84 -23.27 18.35
CA LEU A 177 -8.38 -21.95 18.04
C LEU A 177 -7.27 -20.90 17.82
N PHE A 178 -6.17 -20.97 18.57
CA PHE A 178 -4.97 -20.18 18.28
C PHE A 178 -4.43 -20.49 16.89
N LEU A 179 -4.28 -21.78 16.55
CA LEU A 179 -3.88 -22.22 15.23
C LEU A 179 -4.84 -21.72 14.16
N THR A 180 -6.16 -21.75 14.41
CA THR A 180 -7.18 -21.25 13.47
C THR A 180 -7.06 -19.75 13.26
N ALA A 181 -6.88 -18.96 14.33
CA ALA A 181 -6.67 -17.51 14.23
C ALA A 181 -5.36 -17.19 13.49
N SER A 182 -4.27 -17.91 13.78
CA SER A 182 -3.00 -17.78 13.06
C SER A 182 -3.12 -18.16 11.58
N LEU A 183 -3.88 -19.20 11.25
CA LEU A 183 -4.15 -19.61 9.87
C LEU A 183 -5.02 -18.60 9.12
N LEU A 184 -6.01 -17.99 9.77
CA LEU A 184 -6.82 -16.92 9.18
C LEU A 184 -5.98 -15.65 8.94
N LEU A 185 -5.11 -15.29 9.88
CA LEU A 185 -4.15 -14.19 9.68
C LEU A 185 -3.14 -14.51 8.57
N ALA A 186 -2.66 -15.75 8.47
CA ALA A 186 -1.78 -16.19 7.39
C ALA A 186 -2.49 -16.21 6.03
N PHE A 187 -3.78 -16.56 6.00
CA PHE A 187 -4.60 -16.51 4.78
C PHE A 187 -4.87 -15.07 4.34
N ASP A 188 -5.15 -14.15 5.27
CA ASP A 188 -5.32 -12.72 4.96
C ASP A 188 -4.00 -12.13 4.45
N ALA A 189 -2.88 -12.45 5.09
CA ALA A 189 -1.54 -12.11 4.61
C ALA A 189 -1.25 -12.70 3.22
N HIS A 190 -1.65 -13.95 2.96
CA HIS A 190 -1.51 -14.58 1.65
C HIS A 190 -2.34 -13.86 0.57
N SER A 191 -3.57 -13.45 0.86
CA SER A 191 -4.39 -12.68 -0.09
C SER A 191 -3.82 -11.29 -0.39
N VAL A 192 -3.12 -10.68 0.58
CA VAL A 192 -2.35 -9.45 0.37
C VAL A 192 -1.12 -9.73 -0.49
N ILE A 193 -0.44 -10.86 -0.28
CA ILE A 193 0.71 -11.30 -1.09
C ILE A 193 0.28 -11.65 -2.53
N GLU A 194 -0.84 -12.34 -2.75
CA GLU A 194 -1.37 -12.60 -4.10
C GLU A 194 -1.71 -11.30 -4.84
N LYS A 195 -2.25 -10.29 -4.13
CA LYS A 195 -2.45 -8.96 -4.73
C LYS A 195 -1.14 -8.26 -5.05
N MET A 196 -0.07 -8.54 -4.31
CA MET A 196 1.29 -8.11 -4.64
C MET A 196 1.89 -8.90 -5.81
N ASP A 197 1.40 -10.12 -6.10
CA ASP A 197 1.82 -10.92 -7.25
C ASP A 197 1.35 -10.32 -8.59
N HIS A 198 0.50 -9.28 -8.59
CA HIS A 198 0.35 -8.40 -9.75
C HIS A 198 1.63 -7.61 -10.10
N ALA A 199 2.70 -7.72 -9.30
CA ALA A 199 4.07 -7.33 -9.66
C ALA A 199 4.69 -8.19 -10.78
N VAL A 200 4.00 -9.24 -11.25
CA VAL A 200 4.45 -10.14 -12.34
C VAL A 200 4.73 -9.42 -13.67
N TYR A 201 4.31 -8.16 -13.86
CA TYR A 201 4.61 -7.38 -15.08
C TYR A 201 5.38 -6.08 -14.83
N ASP A 202 6.23 -6.05 -13.79
CA ASP A 202 7.18 -4.94 -13.65
C ASP A 202 8.44 -5.18 -14.48
N ASN A 203 8.37 -4.76 -15.75
CA ASN A 203 9.49 -4.90 -16.69
C ASN A 203 10.60 -3.85 -16.47
N ARG A 204 10.48 -2.95 -15.49
CA ARG A 204 11.47 -1.87 -15.26
C ARG A 204 12.84 -2.41 -14.90
N VAL A 205 12.91 -3.57 -14.25
CA VAL A 205 14.18 -4.26 -13.98
C VAL A 205 14.84 -4.73 -15.28
N GLN A 206 14.06 -5.33 -16.18
CA GLN A 206 14.55 -5.84 -17.46
C GLN A 206 14.96 -4.70 -18.38
N ILE A 207 14.10 -3.69 -18.55
CA ILE A 207 14.42 -2.46 -19.29
C ILE A 207 15.65 -1.77 -18.69
N GLY A 208 15.72 -1.61 -17.36
CA GLY A 208 16.87 -1.00 -16.71
C GLY A 208 18.17 -1.75 -17.03
N LYS A 209 18.17 -3.08 -16.95
CA LYS A 209 19.33 -3.90 -17.36
C LYS A 209 19.66 -3.76 -18.85
N ALA A 210 18.65 -3.67 -19.71
CA ALA A 210 18.82 -3.49 -21.16
C ALA A 210 19.36 -2.10 -21.53
N LEU A 211 19.08 -1.08 -20.71
CA LEU A 211 19.63 0.28 -20.87
C LEU A 211 21.03 0.44 -20.28
N ARG A 212 21.47 -0.48 -19.42
CA ARG A 212 22.78 -0.42 -18.76
C ARG A 212 23.99 -0.29 -19.71
N PRO A 213 24.02 -0.91 -20.90
CA PRO A 213 25.12 -0.71 -21.86
C PRO A 213 25.34 0.73 -22.31
N PHE A 214 24.39 1.64 -22.05
CA PHE A 214 24.49 3.07 -22.36
C PHE A 214 24.87 3.93 -21.14
N ALA A 215 25.14 3.35 -19.97
CA ALA A 215 25.39 4.12 -18.74
C ALA A 215 26.58 5.09 -18.85
N ASP A 216 27.62 4.71 -19.58
CA ASP A 216 28.83 5.52 -19.74
C ASP A 216 28.67 6.68 -20.74
N ARG A 217 27.46 6.84 -21.33
CA ARG A 217 27.16 7.92 -22.28
C ARG A 217 26.85 9.26 -21.60
N GLY A 218 26.62 9.25 -20.29
CA GLY A 218 26.20 10.45 -19.55
C GLY A 218 24.74 10.84 -19.81
N TYR A 219 23.92 9.94 -20.36
CA TYR A 219 22.52 10.19 -20.64
C TYR A 219 21.70 10.41 -19.36
N THR A 220 20.67 11.25 -19.48
CA THR A 220 19.72 11.60 -18.44
C THR A 220 18.35 11.03 -18.75
N MET A 221 17.71 10.48 -17.73
CA MET A 221 16.33 10.00 -17.77
C MET A 221 15.45 10.85 -16.86
N LEU A 222 14.37 11.41 -17.40
CA LEU A 222 13.31 12.03 -16.60
C LEU A 222 12.23 10.98 -16.34
N THR A 223 11.99 10.64 -15.07
CA THR A 223 11.07 9.54 -14.75
C THR A 223 10.17 9.76 -13.53
N THR A 224 8.96 9.21 -13.58
CA THR A 224 8.09 9.07 -12.41
C THR A 224 8.54 7.91 -11.49
N GLU A 225 9.39 7.00 -11.99
CA GLU A 225 9.75 5.74 -11.32
C GLU A 225 11.20 5.74 -10.84
N THR A 226 11.38 6.21 -9.62
CA THR A 226 12.68 6.51 -9.04
C THR A 226 13.42 5.31 -8.44
N GLY A 227 12.85 4.11 -8.55
CA GLY A 227 13.36 2.88 -7.95
C GLY A 227 14.18 2.03 -8.93
N TRP A 228 13.56 0.95 -9.42
CA TRP A 228 14.27 -0.11 -10.15
C TRP A 228 14.89 0.35 -11.45
N LEU A 229 14.18 1.16 -12.24
CA LEU A 229 14.65 1.56 -13.56
C LEU A 229 15.99 2.35 -13.49
N PRO A 230 16.12 3.44 -12.72
CA PRO A 230 17.41 4.09 -12.49
C PRO A 230 18.47 3.18 -11.88
N TYR A 231 18.10 2.37 -10.88
CA TYR A 231 19.06 1.51 -10.17
C TYR A 231 19.74 0.50 -11.10
N PHE A 232 18.97 -0.15 -11.98
CA PHE A 232 19.50 -1.15 -12.91
C PHE A 232 20.14 -0.55 -14.15
N SER A 233 19.65 0.60 -14.65
CA SER A 233 20.24 1.27 -15.82
C SER A 233 21.55 1.98 -15.51
N ARG A 234 21.73 2.47 -14.27
CA ARG A 234 22.85 3.34 -13.88
C ARG A 234 22.88 4.68 -14.61
N TRP A 235 21.80 5.04 -15.30
CA TRP A 235 21.68 6.36 -15.90
C TRP A 235 21.46 7.42 -14.83
N ARG A 236 21.86 8.66 -15.13
CA ARG A 236 21.43 9.80 -14.33
C ARG A 236 19.91 9.91 -14.43
N SER A 237 19.22 10.03 -13.31
CA SER A 237 17.75 10.13 -13.29
C SER A 237 17.28 11.41 -12.61
N VAL A 238 16.29 12.06 -13.19
CA VAL A 238 15.55 13.19 -12.62
C VAL A 238 14.16 12.69 -12.21
N ASP A 239 13.78 12.95 -10.97
CA ASP A 239 12.48 12.58 -10.42
C ASP A 239 11.41 13.58 -10.86
N ALA A 240 10.53 13.16 -11.76
CA ALA A 240 9.44 14.01 -12.24
C ALA A 240 8.44 14.40 -11.14
N PHE A 241 8.36 13.63 -10.04
CA PHE A 241 7.43 13.87 -8.94
C PHE A 241 8.06 14.74 -7.82
N GLY A 242 9.39 14.73 -7.71
CA GLY A 242 10.16 15.56 -6.78
C GLY A 242 10.43 14.93 -5.41
N LEU A 243 10.30 13.61 -5.25
CA LEU A 243 10.66 12.92 -4.01
C LEU A 243 12.16 12.99 -3.69
N TYR A 244 13.02 12.98 -4.72
CA TYR A 244 14.46 13.14 -4.56
C TYR A 244 15.07 14.28 -5.40
N ASP A 245 14.35 14.82 -6.39
CA ASP A 245 14.83 15.99 -7.14
C ASP A 245 14.45 17.30 -6.43
N VAL A 246 15.47 18.09 -6.07
CA VAL A 246 15.29 19.33 -5.30
C VAL A 246 14.59 20.41 -6.13
N HIS A 247 14.87 20.53 -7.43
CA HIS A 247 14.20 21.56 -8.23
C HIS A 247 12.70 21.26 -8.30
N VAL A 248 12.35 20.01 -8.64
CA VAL A 248 10.95 19.59 -8.78
C VAL A 248 10.21 19.64 -7.44
N ALA A 249 10.86 19.26 -6.33
CA ALA A 249 10.25 19.33 -5.00
C ALA A 249 9.77 20.73 -4.64
N HIS A 250 10.51 21.77 -5.07
CA HIS A 250 10.30 23.15 -4.65
C HIS A 250 9.60 24.04 -5.70
N HIS A 251 9.73 23.72 -6.99
CA HIS A 251 9.20 24.54 -8.08
C HIS A 251 8.19 23.79 -8.96
N GLY A 252 7.99 22.50 -8.69
CA GLY A 252 7.24 21.61 -9.55
C GLY A 252 7.96 21.34 -10.88
N LEU A 253 7.47 20.33 -11.60
CA LEU A 253 7.95 20.04 -12.95
C LEU A 253 7.38 21.07 -13.93
N ASN A 254 8.25 21.71 -14.72
CA ASN A 254 7.90 22.74 -15.70
C ASN A 254 8.73 22.60 -16.98
N GLU A 255 8.26 23.19 -18.08
CA GLU A 255 8.88 23.07 -19.41
C GLU A 255 10.30 23.65 -19.46
N SER A 256 10.56 24.78 -18.80
CA SER A 256 11.92 25.35 -18.72
C SER A 256 12.92 24.39 -18.11
N TYR A 257 12.56 23.74 -17.01
CA TYR A 257 13.43 22.78 -16.34
C TYR A 257 13.62 21.51 -17.18
N MET A 258 12.57 21.01 -17.84
CA MET A 258 12.70 19.88 -18.77
C MET A 258 13.62 20.19 -19.97
N ARG A 259 13.64 21.43 -20.45
CA ARG A 259 14.59 21.88 -21.48
C ARG A 259 16.01 22.03 -20.94
N GLU A 260 16.17 22.46 -19.70
CA GLU A 260 17.48 22.61 -19.05
C GLU A 260 18.18 21.27 -18.83
N ILE A 261 17.44 20.27 -18.31
CA ILE A 261 17.99 18.92 -18.08
C ILE A 261 18.14 18.11 -19.37
N ASP A 262 17.38 18.48 -20.42
CA ASP A 262 17.45 17.95 -21.78
C ASP A 262 17.53 16.41 -21.89
N PRO A 263 16.54 15.65 -21.37
CA PRO A 263 16.70 14.22 -21.12
C PRO A 263 16.70 13.39 -22.42
N GLU A 264 17.55 12.37 -22.53
CA GLU A 264 17.50 11.44 -23.66
C GLU A 264 16.33 10.46 -23.57
N LEU A 265 15.80 10.24 -22.37
CA LEU A 265 14.71 9.33 -22.09
C LEU A 265 13.70 9.95 -21.13
N ILE A 266 12.43 9.94 -21.50
CA ILE A 266 11.31 10.31 -20.65
C ILE A 266 10.48 9.06 -20.37
N VAL A 267 10.25 8.74 -19.10
CA VAL A 267 9.46 7.57 -18.69
C VAL A 267 8.42 7.96 -17.65
N PHE A 268 7.15 7.75 -17.95
CA PHE A 268 6.10 8.05 -16.98
C PHE A 268 5.00 7.02 -16.96
N HIS A 269 4.40 6.86 -15.80
CA HIS A 269 3.34 5.91 -15.52
C HIS A 269 1.96 6.52 -15.74
N VAL A 270 1.21 5.95 -16.66
CA VAL A 270 -0.13 6.40 -17.05
C VAL A 270 -1.18 5.43 -16.52
N TYR A 271 -2.20 5.99 -15.87
CA TYR A 271 -3.42 5.30 -15.48
C TYR A 271 -4.56 5.66 -16.45
N SER A 272 -4.99 4.75 -17.33
CA SER A 272 -5.95 5.07 -18.42
C SER A 272 -7.41 4.66 -18.18
N ASN A 273 -7.73 3.85 -17.16
CA ASN A 273 -9.06 3.25 -17.00
C ASN A 273 -9.89 3.84 -15.87
N ARG A 274 -11.20 3.82 -16.10
CA ARG A 274 -12.28 3.99 -15.14
C ARG A 274 -12.34 2.99 -13.95
N TYR A 275 -11.79 1.78 -14.02
CA TYR A 275 -11.97 0.75 -12.97
C TYR A 275 -10.95 0.77 -11.81
N ARG A 276 -9.70 1.25 -12.00
CA ARG A 276 -8.70 1.42 -10.90
C ARG A 276 -8.62 2.85 -10.36
N ALA A 277 -9.64 3.62 -10.70
CA ALA A 277 -9.53 5.03 -10.94
C ALA A 277 -9.92 5.89 -9.73
N GLU A 278 -10.38 5.30 -8.62
CA GLU A 278 -10.70 6.11 -7.44
C GLU A 278 -9.46 6.73 -6.81
N TRP A 279 -8.29 6.09 -6.89
CA TRP A 279 -7.07 6.65 -6.30
C TRP A 279 -6.29 7.52 -7.30
N ALA A 280 -6.19 7.10 -8.57
CA ALA A 280 -5.46 7.83 -9.61
C ALA A 280 -6.27 8.96 -10.29
N ARG A 281 -7.60 8.88 -10.41
CA ARG A 281 -8.40 10.05 -10.91
C ARG A 281 -8.44 11.19 -9.91
N ASN A 282 -8.27 10.88 -8.63
CA ASN A 282 -8.39 11.86 -7.56
C ASN A 282 -7.06 12.52 -7.20
N ASP A 283 -6.01 12.28 -7.98
CA ASP A 283 -4.75 12.98 -7.84
C ASP A 283 -4.54 13.93 -9.02
N PRO A 284 -4.98 15.20 -8.90
CA PRO A 284 -4.72 16.23 -9.89
C PRO A 284 -3.24 16.41 -10.20
N ARG A 285 -2.35 16.23 -9.21
CA ARG A 285 -0.92 16.50 -9.35
C ARG A 285 -0.23 15.43 -10.18
N TRP A 286 -0.53 14.15 -9.96
CA TRP A 286 0.00 13.07 -10.80
C TRP A 286 -0.47 13.20 -12.25
N ASN A 287 -1.76 13.49 -12.44
CA ASN A 287 -2.34 13.68 -13.77
C ASN A 287 -1.75 14.90 -14.48
N GLU A 288 -1.58 16.02 -13.79
CA GLU A 288 -0.93 17.22 -14.34
C GLU A 288 0.53 16.94 -14.73
N MET A 289 1.29 16.25 -13.87
CA MET A 289 2.68 15.90 -14.13
C MET A 289 2.81 14.99 -15.37
N THR A 290 2.02 13.91 -15.43
CA THR A 290 2.08 12.96 -16.56
C THR A 290 1.61 13.61 -17.88
N GLN A 291 0.62 14.51 -17.83
CA GLN A 291 0.22 15.31 -18.98
C GLN A 291 1.34 16.25 -19.45
N LYS A 292 2.03 16.94 -18.53
CA LYS A 292 3.17 17.80 -18.88
C LYS A 292 4.28 17.00 -19.57
N LEU A 293 4.60 15.81 -19.07
CA LEU A 293 5.61 14.93 -19.66
C LEU A 293 5.20 14.47 -21.07
N PHE A 294 3.95 14.04 -21.23
CA PHE A 294 3.39 13.66 -22.53
C PHE A 294 3.45 14.81 -23.53
N PHE A 295 2.88 15.98 -23.21
CA PHE A 295 2.88 17.13 -24.12
C PHE A 295 4.28 17.64 -24.43
N PHE A 296 5.20 17.57 -23.46
CA PHE A 296 6.59 17.92 -23.70
C PHE A 296 7.23 16.96 -24.70
N ALA A 297 7.04 15.65 -24.57
CA ALA A 297 7.58 14.68 -25.51
C ALA A 297 6.99 14.86 -26.92
N GLU A 298 5.66 14.99 -27.03
CA GLU A 298 4.95 15.15 -28.32
C GLU A 298 5.31 16.44 -29.06
N LYS A 299 5.49 17.56 -28.33
CA LYS A 299 5.83 18.86 -28.92
C LYS A 299 7.30 18.99 -29.33
N ASN A 300 8.18 18.13 -28.80
CA ASN A 300 9.62 18.23 -29.01
C ASN A 300 10.16 17.00 -29.75
N ASP A 301 11.48 16.86 -29.80
CA ASP A 301 12.19 15.87 -30.61
C ASP A 301 12.22 14.47 -29.97
N TYR A 302 11.06 13.91 -29.61
CA TYR A 302 10.97 12.58 -29.02
C TYR A 302 10.18 11.61 -29.91
N ALA A 303 10.51 10.32 -29.82
CA ALA A 303 9.77 9.22 -30.41
C ALA A 303 9.27 8.30 -29.29
N LEU A 304 8.01 7.87 -29.38
CA LEU A 304 7.48 6.83 -28.50
C LEU A 304 8.17 5.50 -28.82
N ALA A 305 8.92 4.96 -27.85
CA ALA A 305 9.61 3.68 -27.97
C ALA A 305 8.69 2.50 -27.66
N ALA A 306 7.93 2.59 -26.55
CA ALA A 306 6.98 1.56 -26.15
C ALA A 306 5.98 2.07 -25.11
N ARG A 307 4.86 1.36 -25.00
CA ARG A 307 3.93 1.43 -23.86
C ARG A 307 3.90 0.04 -23.22
N VAL A 308 4.40 -0.08 -22.00
CA VAL A 308 4.53 -1.39 -21.35
C VAL A 308 3.81 -1.44 -20.02
N GLY A 309 2.99 -2.47 -19.82
CA GLY A 309 2.19 -2.66 -18.61
C GLY A 309 0.86 -3.28 -18.98
N TRP A 310 -0.24 -2.76 -18.43
CA TRP A 310 -1.63 -3.05 -18.80
C TRP A 310 -2.23 -1.85 -19.53
N PRO A 311 -3.34 -1.95 -20.28
CA PRO A 311 -3.85 -0.82 -21.06
C PRO A 311 -4.14 0.38 -20.15
N HIS A 312 -4.41 0.09 -18.87
CA HIS A 312 -4.84 1.01 -17.84
C HIS A 312 -3.82 1.34 -16.77
N ASP A 313 -2.64 0.75 -16.87
CA ASP A 313 -1.61 0.80 -15.85
C ASP A 313 -0.29 0.49 -16.59
N CYS A 314 0.24 1.48 -17.31
CA CYS A 314 1.40 1.28 -18.18
C CYS A 314 2.39 2.44 -18.13
N PHE A 315 3.65 2.10 -18.38
CA PHE A 315 4.74 3.04 -18.52
C PHE A 315 4.91 3.40 -20.00
N TRP A 316 4.98 4.69 -20.27
CA TRP A 316 5.24 5.24 -21.60
C TRP A 316 6.70 5.64 -21.66
N TYR A 317 7.41 5.19 -22.70
CA TYR A 317 8.83 5.44 -22.90
C TYR A 317 9.02 6.29 -24.14
N TYR A 318 9.51 7.51 -23.98
CA TYR A 318 9.84 8.42 -25.07
C TYR A 318 11.36 8.62 -25.13
N VAL A 319 11.93 8.42 -26.32
CA VAL A 319 13.37 8.54 -26.56
C VAL A 319 13.61 9.74 -27.47
N LYS A 320 14.55 10.60 -27.09
CA LYS A 320 14.93 11.77 -27.88
C LYS A 320 15.53 11.34 -29.22
N LYS A 321 14.97 11.77 -30.35
CA LYS A 321 15.36 11.30 -31.70
C LYS A 321 16.77 11.74 -32.08
N SER A 322 17.18 12.94 -31.67
CA SER A 322 18.55 13.45 -31.83
C SER A 322 19.61 12.77 -30.96
N CYS A 323 19.23 11.87 -30.04
CA CYS A 323 20.19 11.08 -29.28
C CYS A 323 20.99 10.15 -30.22
N PRO A 324 22.33 10.10 -30.16
CA PRO A 324 23.14 9.26 -31.05
C PRO A 324 22.81 7.77 -31.00
N ASP A 325 22.34 7.27 -29.86
CA ASP A 325 21.93 5.88 -29.66
C ASP A 325 20.40 5.67 -29.74
N ALA A 326 19.62 6.68 -30.20
CA ALA A 326 18.15 6.66 -30.16
C ALA A 326 17.53 5.37 -30.73
N SER A 327 17.91 4.97 -31.95
CA SER A 327 17.38 3.76 -32.59
C SER A 327 17.69 2.49 -31.81
N ARG A 328 18.87 2.42 -31.18
CA ARG A 328 19.27 1.27 -30.35
C ARG A 328 18.48 1.25 -29.04
N ILE A 329 18.32 2.40 -28.39
CA ILE A 329 17.54 2.55 -27.16
C ILE A 329 16.07 2.16 -27.41
N ILE A 330 15.47 2.69 -28.49
CA ILE A 330 14.10 2.33 -28.91
C ILE A 330 14.00 0.82 -29.11
N SER A 331 14.94 0.23 -29.87
CA SER A 331 14.92 -1.21 -30.15
C SER A 331 15.02 -2.05 -28.87
N VAL A 332 15.90 -1.71 -27.92
CA VAL A 332 16.01 -2.50 -26.68
C VAL A 332 14.76 -2.35 -25.81
N ILE A 333 14.12 -1.18 -25.76
CA ILE A 333 12.87 -0.98 -25.00
C ILE A 333 11.72 -1.74 -25.67
N ALA A 334 11.54 -1.58 -26.97
CA ALA A 334 10.44 -2.18 -27.74
C ALA A 334 10.52 -3.71 -27.80
N ASN A 335 11.74 -4.28 -27.74
CA ASN A 335 11.94 -5.73 -27.81
C ASN A 335 11.91 -6.43 -26.45
N GLN A 336 11.62 -5.75 -25.33
CA GLN A 336 11.47 -6.43 -24.05
C GLN A 336 10.21 -7.30 -24.03
N GLU A 337 10.29 -8.47 -23.40
CA GLU A 337 9.12 -9.30 -23.15
C GLU A 337 8.16 -8.59 -22.18
N GLY A 338 6.89 -8.52 -22.55
CA GLY A 338 5.86 -7.80 -21.81
C GLY A 338 4.63 -7.53 -22.68
N ILE A 339 3.53 -7.13 -22.06
CA ILE A 339 2.34 -6.76 -22.84
C ILE A 339 2.57 -5.37 -23.43
N HIS A 340 2.96 -5.34 -24.70
CA HIS A 340 3.00 -4.13 -25.51
C HIS A 340 1.58 -3.79 -25.94
N TYR A 341 1.12 -2.59 -25.62
CA TYR A 341 -0.13 -2.08 -26.15
C TYR A 341 0.15 -1.18 -27.33
N THR A 342 -0.09 -1.69 -28.53
CA THR A 342 -0.42 -0.84 -29.67
C THR A 342 -1.82 -0.29 -29.44
N VAL A 343 -1.98 1.04 -29.38
CA VAL A 343 -3.33 1.61 -29.41
C VAL A 343 -3.87 1.37 -30.82
N PRO A 344 -5.06 0.78 -30.97
CA PRO A 344 -5.67 0.65 -32.28
C PRO A 344 -5.92 2.05 -32.85
N GLY A 345 -5.20 2.43 -33.93
CA GLY A 345 -5.48 3.65 -34.70
C GLY A 345 -4.39 4.72 -34.76
N ASP A 346 -3.14 4.42 -34.38
CA ASP A 346 -1.97 5.20 -34.82
C ASP A 346 -1.47 4.72 -36.20
#